data_AF-A0A9D5G561-F1
#
_entry.id   AF-A0A9D5G561-F1
#
_cell.length_a   1.000
_cell.length_b   1.000
_cell.length_c   1.000
_cell.angle_alpha   90.00
_cell.angle_beta   90.00
_cell.angle_gamma   90.00
#
_symmetry.space_group_name_H-M   'P 1'
#
loop_
_entity.id
_entity.type
_entity.pdbx_description
1 polymer ?
#
loop_
_entity_poly.entity_id
_entity_poly.type
_entity_poly.pdbx_seq_one_letter_code
_entity_poly.pdbx_strand_id
1 'polypeptide(L)'
;MNGVLDEPGCNELMFRVRRSFDKGADTVIIELENIELPNAVCLHRFADSVMAERSAGRQVQVIASEPALYARCASISDSRDWLIADSTIDVTAGRRAIHLDSGHDPA
;
A
#
# COMPACT_ATOMS: atom_id res chain seq x y z
N MET A 1 7.16 15.91 4.66
CA MET A 1 6.12 15.91 5.71
C MET A 1 5.54 14.50 5.68
N ASN A 2 5.54 13.79 6.81
CA ASN A 2 5.13 12.36 6.89
C ASN A 2 3.68 12.18 6.44
N GLY A 3 3.37 11.13 5.69
CA GLY A 3 2.02 10.93 5.16
C GLY A 3 1.08 10.30 6.17
N VAL A 4 -0.18 10.73 6.20
CA VAL A 4 -1.19 10.19 7.10
C VAL A 4 -2.08 9.23 6.34
N LEU A 5 -2.19 7.98 6.80
CA LEU A 5 -3.14 7.01 6.25
C LEU A 5 -4.46 7.09 7.02
N ASP A 6 -5.19 8.18 6.77
CA ASP A 6 -6.57 8.37 7.21
C ASP A 6 -7.57 7.89 6.14
N GLU A 7 -8.88 8.07 6.38
CA GLU A 7 -9.90 7.60 5.43
C GLU A 7 -9.78 8.25 4.04
N PRO A 8 -9.60 9.58 3.90
CA PRO A 8 -9.28 10.21 2.62
C PRO A 8 -8.01 9.66 1.95
N GLY A 9 -6.91 9.52 2.71
CA GLY A 9 -5.63 9.01 2.21
C GLY A 9 -5.75 7.57 1.70
N CYS A 10 -6.46 6.71 2.44
CA CYS A 10 -6.78 5.34 2.00
C CYS A 10 -7.56 5.33 0.68
N ASN A 11 -8.61 6.15 0.57
CA ASN A 11 -9.46 6.20 -0.61
C ASN A 11 -8.68 6.69 -1.84
N GLU A 12 -7.87 7.74 -1.68
CA GLU A 12 -7.03 8.27 -2.75
C GLU A 12 -5.98 7.24 -3.20
N LEU A 13 -5.32 6.58 -2.25
CA LEU A 13 -4.34 5.55 -2.52
C LEU A 13 -4.96 4.39 -3.33
N MET A 14 -6.09 3.86 -2.87
CA MET A 14 -6.78 2.78 -3.58
C MET A 14 -7.30 3.22 -4.95
N PHE A 15 -7.69 4.49 -5.11
CA PHE A 15 -8.00 5.05 -6.42
C PHE A 15 -6.78 5.04 -7.35
N ARG A 16 -5.59 5.43 -6.88
CA ARG A 16 -4.34 5.38 -7.65
C ARG A 16 -3.94 3.95 -8.01
N VAL A 17 -4.15 2.99 -7.10
CA VAL A 17 -3.95 1.55 -7.34
C VAL A 17 -4.83 1.07 -8.49
N ARG A 18 -6.15 1.31 -8.41
CA ARG A 18 -7.10 0.93 -9.47
C ARG A 18 -6.75 1.57 -10.81
N ARG A 19 -6.45 2.87 -10.81
CA ARG A 19 -6.03 3.58 -12.02
C ARG A 19 -4.76 3.01 -12.64
N SER A 20 -3.85 2.43 -11.84
CA SER A 20 -2.66 1.77 -12.36
C SER A 20 -3.00 0.48 -13.08
N PHE A 21 -3.93 -0.32 -12.55
CA PHE A 21 -4.48 -1.48 -13.25
C PHE A 21 -5.22 -1.09 -14.53
N ASP A 22 -6.03 -0.03 -14.50
CA ASP A 22 -6.76 0.47 -15.69
C ASP A 22 -5.79 0.96 -16.79
N LYS A 23 -4.58 1.36 -16.41
CA LYS A 23 -3.48 1.72 -17.33
C LYS A 23 -2.65 0.52 -17.80
N GLY A 24 -3.05 -0.71 -17.47
CA GLY A 24 -2.40 -1.95 -17.90
C GLY A 24 -1.23 -2.41 -17.02
N ALA A 25 -1.16 -2.02 -15.75
CA ALA A 25 -0.19 -2.60 -14.83
C ALA A 25 -0.60 -4.04 -14.46
N ASP A 26 0.32 -5.00 -14.54
CA ASP A 26 0.08 -6.38 -14.06
C ASP A 26 0.18 -6.47 -12.54
N THR A 27 1.12 -5.71 -11.96
CA THR A 27 1.39 -5.66 -10.51
C THR A 27 1.50 -4.21 -10.06
N VAL A 28 0.87 -3.92 -8.92
CA VAL A 28 1.00 -2.64 -8.21
C VAL A 28 1.65 -2.92 -6.86
N ILE A 29 2.77 -2.24 -6.60
CA ILE A 29 3.41 -2.23 -5.29
C ILE A 29 3.01 -0.94 -4.58
N ILE A 30 2.66 -1.00 -3.30
CA ILE A 30 2.36 0.14 -2.46
C ILE A 30 3.46 0.22 -1.40
N GLU A 31 4.21 1.32 -1.39
CA GLU A 31 5.25 1.54 -0.39
C GLU A 31 4.72 2.45 0.71
N LEU A 32 4.64 1.90 1.92
CA LEU A 32 4.29 2.62 3.14
C LEU A 32 5.59 2.98 3.88
N GLU A 33 6.09 4.19 3.64
CA GLU A 33 7.28 4.72 4.29
C GLU A 33 6.94 5.99 5.07
N ASN A 34 7.36 6.08 6.33
CA ASN A 34 7.13 7.24 7.20
C ASN A 34 5.64 7.65 7.24
N ILE A 35 4.76 6.65 7.34
CA ILE A 35 3.30 6.83 7.33
C ILE A 35 2.78 6.86 8.76
N GLU A 36 2.15 7.97 9.14
CA GLU A 36 1.39 8.05 10.38
C GLU A 36 0.05 7.31 10.23
N LEU A 37 -0.19 6.41 11.18
CA LEU A 37 -1.46 5.69 11.31
C LEU A 37 -2.26 6.25 12.48
N PRO A 38 -3.16 7.22 12.25
CA PRO A 38 -3.91 7.86 13.33
C PRO A 38 -4.94 6.92 13.96
N ASN A 39 -5.41 5.91 13.22
CA ASN A 39 -6.40 4.95 13.70
C ASN A 39 -6.20 3.57 13.05
N ALA A 40 -6.26 2.51 13.87
CA ALA A 40 -6.23 1.12 13.41
C ALA A 40 -7.35 0.79 12.41
N VAL A 41 -8.51 1.44 12.52
CA VAL A 41 -9.65 1.25 11.58
C VAL A 41 -9.26 1.57 10.13
N CYS A 42 -8.43 2.59 9.91
CA CYS A 42 -8.01 2.97 8.55
C CYS A 42 -7.09 1.89 7.96
N LEU A 43 -6.23 1.30 8.78
CA LEU A 43 -5.36 0.21 8.37
C LEU A 43 -6.14 -1.06 8.03
N HIS A 44 -7.17 -1.40 8.82
CA HIS A 44 -8.07 -2.51 8.51
C HIS A 44 -8.76 -2.33 7.16
N ARG A 45 -9.36 -1.16 6.92
CA ARG A 45 -10.03 -0.85 5.64
C ARG A 45 -9.06 -0.85 4.46
N PHE A 46 -7.84 -0.38 4.67
CA PHE A 46 -6.80 -0.45 3.66
C PHE A 46 -6.48 -1.90 3.30
N ALA A 47 -6.24 -2.75 4.30
CA ALA A 47 -6.00 -4.17 4.08
C ALA A 47 -7.18 -4.87 3.38
N ASP A 48 -8.43 -4.59 3.79
CA ASP A 48 -9.63 -5.11 3.12
C ASP A 48 -9.70 -4.69 1.65
N SER A 49 -9.33 -3.44 1.35
CA SER A 49 -9.30 -2.93 -0.02
C SER A 49 -8.21 -3.61 -0.86
N VAL A 50 -7.02 -3.84 -0.31
CA VAL A 50 -5.95 -4.60 -0.96
C VAL A 50 -6.41 -6.04 -1.25
N MET A 51 -7.06 -6.68 -0.27
CA MET A 51 -7.58 -8.04 -0.42
C MET A 51 -8.70 -8.11 -1.46
N ALA A 52 -9.56 -7.09 -1.55
CA ALA A 52 -10.60 -7.01 -2.58
C ALA A 52 -10.01 -6.94 -4.00
N GLU A 53 -8.96 -6.15 -4.21
CA GLU A 53 -8.26 -6.10 -5.51
C GLU A 53 -7.62 -7.46 -5.84
N ARG A 54 -6.99 -8.11 -4.85
CA ARG A 54 -6.42 -9.46 -5.02
C ARG A 54 -7.47 -10.52 -5.34
N SER A 55 -8.63 -10.45 -4.69
CA SER A 55 -9.76 -11.33 -4.99
C SER A 55 -10.32 -11.12 -6.40
N ALA A 56 -10.11 -9.94 -7.00
CA ALA A 56 -10.44 -9.65 -8.40
C ALA A 56 -9.35 -10.12 -9.38
N GLY A 57 -8.34 -10.86 -8.91
CA GLY A 57 -7.22 -11.37 -9.70
C GLY A 57 -6.09 -10.38 -9.95
N ARG A 58 -6.11 -9.22 -9.27
CA ARG A 58 -5.07 -8.18 -9.43
C ARG A 58 -3.91 -8.41 -8.46
N GLN A 59 -2.69 -8.25 -8.93
CA GLN A 59 -1.52 -8.45 -8.08
C GLN A 59 -1.16 -7.14 -7.34
N VAL A 60 -1.57 -7.04 -6.08
CA VAL A 60 -1.20 -5.91 -5.20
C VAL A 60 -0.23 -6.39 -4.13
N GLN A 61 0.89 -5.70 -3.98
CA GLN A 61 1.88 -5.93 -2.92
C GLN A 61 2.03 -4.66 -2.09
N VAL A 62 2.23 -4.81 -0.79
CA VAL A 62 2.43 -3.69 0.14
C VAL A 62 3.76 -3.89 0.84
N ILE A 63 4.59 -2.86 0.81
CA ILE A 63 5.87 -2.78 1.49
C ILE A 63 5.65 -1.90 2.72
N ALA A 64 5.93 -2.44 3.89
CA ALA A 64 5.93 -1.65 5.12
C ALA A 64 7.37 -1.61 5.65
N SER A 65 8.04 -0.48 5.44
CA SER A 65 9.47 -0.33 5.78
C SER A 65 9.70 -0.16 7.28
N GLU A 66 8.70 0.32 8.00
CA GLU A 66 8.76 0.43 9.46
C GLU A 66 8.34 -0.89 10.14
N PRO A 67 9.15 -1.48 11.03
CA PRO A 67 8.82 -2.74 11.70
C PRO A 67 7.50 -2.69 12.49
N ALA A 68 7.19 -1.55 13.10
CA ALA A 68 5.94 -1.33 13.82
C ALA A 68 4.73 -1.32 12.87
N LEU A 69 4.88 -0.72 11.69
CA LEU A 69 3.86 -0.69 10.66
C LEU A 69 3.65 -2.08 10.06
N TYR A 70 4.73 -2.79 9.74
CA TYR A 70 4.69 -4.18 9.29
C TYR A 70 3.94 -5.06 10.29
N ALA A 71 4.29 -4.98 11.58
CA ALA A 71 3.62 -5.77 12.62
C ALA A 71 2.11 -5.47 12.72
N ARG A 72 1.72 -4.21 12.60
CA ARG A 72 0.30 -3.81 12.57
C ARG A 72 -0.40 -4.36 11.33
N CYS A 73 0.17 -4.21 10.14
CA CYS A 73 -0.38 -4.78 8.91
C CYS A 73 -0.50 -6.31 9.00
N ALA A 74 0.55 -6.98 9.50
CA ALA A 74 0.61 -8.43 9.64
C ALA A 74 -0.36 -8.99 10.70
N SER A 75 -0.87 -8.13 11.60
CA SER A 75 -1.89 -8.50 12.58
C SER A 75 -3.32 -8.46 12.05
N ILE A 76 -3.55 -7.82 10.89
CA ILE A 76 -4.89 -7.60 10.34
C ILE A 76 -5.41 -8.81 9.56
N SER A 77 -4.53 -9.50 8.85
CA SER A 77 -4.90 -10.62 8.00
C SER A 77 -4.07 -11.85 8.32
N ASP A 78 -4.73 -13.01 8.34
CA ASP A 78 -4.07 -14.31 8.43
C ASP A 78 -3.20 -14.59 7.18
N SER A 79 -3.53 -13.97 6.05
CA SER A 79 -2.75 -14.06 4.81
C SER A 79 -1.73 -12.93 4.73
N ARG A 80 -0.44 -13.28 4.66
CA ARG A 80 0.68 -12.32 4.64
C ARG A 80 1.38 -12.20 3.29
N ASP A 81 0.89 -12.91 2.26
CA ASP A 81 1.46 -12.93 0.92
C ASP A 81 1.38 -11.59 0.18
N TRP A 82 0.51 -10.69 0.62
CA TRP A 82 0.40 -9.33 0.11
C TRP A 82 1.33 -8.34 0.81
N LEU A 83 1.84 -8.66 2.00
CA LEU A 83 2.64 -7.76 2.83
C LEU A 83 4.10 -8.23 2.86
N ILE A 84 4.98 -7.35 2.40
CA ILE A 84 6.39 -7.64 2.23
C ILE A 84 7.18 -6.74 3.19
N ALA A 85 8.15 -7.33 3.90
CA ALA A 85 9.10 -6.57 4.68
C ALA A 85 10.12 -5.93 3.72
N ASP A 86 10.44 -4.65 3.91
CA ASP A 86 11.36 -3.89 3.06
C ASP A 86 12.70 -4.58 2.80
N SER A 87 13.23 -5.29 3.81
CA SER A 87 14.47 -6.07 3.72
C SER A 87 14.44 -7.25 2.74
N THR A 88 13.29 -7.54 2.11
CA THR A 88 13.09 -8.70 1.23
C THR A 88 12.89 -8.34 -0.24
N ILE A 89 13.07 -7.07 -0.63
CA ILE A 89 12.61 -6.58 -1.94
C ILE A 89 13.76 -6.24 -2.89
N ASP A 90 13.84 -7.03 -3.96
CA ASP A 90 14.59 -6.70 -5.17
C ASP A 90 13.62 -6.00 -6.15
N VAL A 91 13.64 -4.66 -6.16
CA VAL A 91 12.61 -3.82 -6.83
C VAL A 91 12.79 -3.75 -8.36
N THR A 92 13.79 -4.42 -8.94
CA THR A 92 14.21 -4.21 -10.35
C THR A 92 13.37 -4.91 -11.42
N ALA A 93 12.37 -5.72 -11.07
CA ALA A 93 11.59 -6.49 -12.05
C ALA A 93 10.34 -5.75 -12.58
N GLY A 94 10.49 -4.61 -13.27
CA GLY A 94 9.40 -4.02 -14.09
C GLY A 94 8.09 -3.64 -13.37
N ARG A 95 8.11 -3.50 -12.05
CA ARG A 95 6.91 -3.25 -11.22
C ARG A 95 6.66 -1.75 -11.07
N ARG A 96 5.39 -1.34 -11.04
CA ARG A 96 5.02 0.04 -10.70
C ARG A 96 4.79 0.16 -9.19
N ALA A 97 5.71 0.85 -8.52
CA ALA A 97 5.53 1.28 -7.15
C ALA A 97 4.69 2.56 -7.10
N ILE A 98 3.67 2.56 -6.24
CA ILE A 98 2.96 3.74 -5.80
C ILE A 98 3.60 4.12 -4.47
N HIS A 99 4.44 5.15 -4.52
CA HIS A 99 4.92 5.79 -3.31
C HIS A 99 3.82 6.72 -2.80
N LEU A 100 3.49 6.59 -1.51
CA LEU A 100 2.69 7.58 -0.81
C LEU A 100 3.56 8.79 -0.48
N ASP A 101 3.87 9.60 -1.48
CA ASP A 101 4.36 10.94 -1.24
C ASP A 101 3.15 11.83 -0.92
N SER A 102 3.17 12.47 0.25
CA SER A 102 2.18 13.46 0.63
C SER A 102 2.52 14.74 -0.12
N GLY A 103 2.03 14.81 -1.35
CA GLY A 103 2.68 15.56 -2.42
C GLY A 103 3.05 17.01 -2.11
N HIS A 104 4.08 17.47 -2.83
CA HIS A 104 4.09 18.82 -3.36
C HIS A 104 4.33 18.72 -4.86
N ASP A 105 3.40 19.26 -5.65
CA ASP A 105 3.64 19.75 -7.00
C ASP A 105 4.41 21.07 -6.81
N PRO A 106 5.73 21.16 -7.10
CA PRO A 106 6.38 22.45 -7.13
C PRO A 106 6.01 23.13 -8.46
N ALA A 107 5.13 24.12 -8.36
CA ALA A 107 4.95 25.31 -9.21
C ALA A 107 5.48 25.30 -10.66
#